data_AF-A0A9X3CFG4-F1
#
_entry.id   AF-A0A9X3CFG4-F1
#
_cell.length_a   1.000
_cell.length_b   1.000
_cell.length_c   1.000
_cell.angle_alpha   90.00
_cell.angle_beta   90.00
_cell.angle_gamma   90.00
#
_symmetry.space_group_name_H-M   'P 1'
#
loop_
_entity.id
_entity.type
_entity.pdbx_description
1 polymer ?
#
loop_
_entity_poly.entity_id
_entity_poly.type
_entity_poly.pdbx_seq_one_letter_code
_entity_poly.pdbx_strand_id
1 'polypeptide(L)'
;MPSTHQSIDELYTLLTPGLKLSVVIEFGPNDQFTFATHLIGFKHGAFIILDVPMKVRSSLVMRTIDNVSIVVRGISNSKLGHIIAFKTTILTSTTKPANLMFLRPPQRFASKPTRA
;
A
#
# COMPACT_ATOMS: atom_id res chain seq x y z
N MET A 1 -20.67 -7.21 7.53
CA MET A 1 -20.00 -7.44 6.23
C MET A 1 -18.96 -6.35 6.01
N PRO A 2 -17.79 -6.61 5.39
CA PRO A 2 -16.92 -5.53 4.92
C PRO A 2 -17.66 -4.74 3.85
N SER A 3 -17.72 -3.41 3.99
CA SER A 3 -18.30 -2.54 2.97
C SER A 3 -17.29 -2.39 1.85
N THR A 4 -17.60 -2.85 0.64
CA THR A 4 -16.77 -2.62 -0.54
C THR A 4 -17.02 -1.19 -1.01
N HIS A 5 -16.20 -0.25 -0.57
CA HIS A 5 -16.31 1.15 -0.98
C HIS A 5 -15.82 1.30 -2.42
N GLN A 6 -16.57 2.03 -3.23
CA GLN A 6 -16.37 2.07 -4.68
C GLN A 6 -15.54 3.27 -5.15
N SER A 7 -15.46 4.36 -4.37
CA SER A 7 -14.76 5.58 -4.83
C SER A 7 -13.32 5.64 -4.30
N ILE A 8 -12.36 5.86 -5.20
CA ILE A 8 -10.96 6.04 -4.82
C ILE A 8 -10.73 7.29 -3.95
N ASP A 9 -11.62 8.27 -4.08
CA ASP A 9 -11.59 9.50 -3.30
C ASP A 9 -11.83 9.23 -1.80
N GLU A 10 -12.73 8.31 -1.45
CA GLU A 10 -12.93 7.88 -0.07
C GLU A 10 -11.65 7.24 0.50
N LEU A 11 -10.92 6.44 -0.30
CA LEU A 11 -9.66 5.86 0.14
C LEU A 11 -8.64 6.96 0.49
N TYR A 12 -8.53 8.00 -0.33
CA TYR A 12 -7.60 9.10 -0.08
C TYR A 12 -7.88 9.84 1.24
N THR A 13 -9.14 9.93 1.67
CA THR A 13 -9.48 10.51 2.99
C THR A 13 -8.99 9.66 4.16
N LEU A 14 -8.77 8.36 3.95
CA LEU A 14 -8.32 7.41 4.97
C LEU A 14 -6.79 7.24 4.98
N LEU A 15 -6.12 7.68 3.92
CA LEU A 15 -4.67 7.59 3.74
C LEU A 15 -4.00 8.85 4.31
N THR A 16 -3.49 8.75 5.54
CA THR A 16 -2.77 9.85 6.21
C THR A 16 -1.26 9.58 6.19
N PRO A 17 -0.41 10.54 5.79
CA PRO A 17 1.05 10.37 5.84
C PRO A 17 1.51 9.86 7.22
N GLY A 18 2.46 8.91 7.21
CA GLY A 18 2.91 8.20 8.41
C GLY A 18 2.04 7.01 8.83
N LEU A 19 0.94 6.74 8.12
CA LEU A 19 0.10 5.56 8.36
C LEU A 19 0.92 4.27 8.24
N LYS A 20 0.87 3.44 9.28
CA LYS A 20 1.50 2.11 9.30
C LYS A 20 0.73 1.16 8.39
N LEU A 21 1.46 0.50 7.50
CA LEU A 21 0.93 -0.43 6.51
C LEU A 21 1.63 -1.78 6.64
N SER A 22 0.87 -2.84 6.43
CA SER A 22 1.37 -4.18 6.15
C SER A 22 1.14 -4.45 4.67
N VAL A 23 2.19 -4.78 3.94
CA VAL A 23 2.12 -5.02 2.50
C VAL A 23 2.60 -6.42 2.16
N VAL A 24 1.98 -7.00 1.13
CA VAL A 24 2.32 -8.31 0.58
C VAL A 24 2.53 -8.15 -0.92
N ILE A 25 3.76 -8.37 -1.39
CA ILE A 25 4.08 -8.45 -2.82
C ILE A 25 3.87 -9.89 -3.26
N GLU A 26 3.13 -10.09 -4.36
CA GLU A 26 2.79 -11.39 -4.93
C GLU A 26 3.56 -11.61 -6.24
N PHE A 27 4.65 -12.37 -6.20
CA PHE A 27 5.45 -12.71 -7.39
C PHE A 27 4.89 -13.89 -8.18
N GLY A 28 4.07 -14.72 -7.53
CA GLY A 28 3.40 -15.88 -8.11
C GLY A 28 2.51 -16.57 -7.08
N PRO A 29 1.92 -17.73 -7.42
CA PRO A 29 0.94 -18.42 -6.55
C PRO A 29 1.50 -18.78 -5.16
N ASN A 30 2.78 -19.14 -5.09
CA ASN A 30 3.46 -19.61 -3.88
C ASN A 30 4.66 -18.74 -3.48
N ASP A 31 4.85 -17.58 -4.13
CA ASP A 31 5.97 -16.69 -3.87
C ASP A 31 5.45 -15.30 -3.49
N GLN A 32 5.50 -15.03 -2.19
CA GLN A 32 5.02 -13.78 -1.60
C GLN A 32 6.08 -13.21 -0.66
N PHE A 33 6.17 -11.88 -0.64
CA PHE A 33 7.06 -11.17 0.27
C PHE A 33 6.25 -10.16 1.10
N THR A 34 6.28 -10.32 2.41
CA THR A 34 5.51 -9.47 3.34
C THR A 34 6.44 -8.57 4.14
N PHE A 35 6.08 -7.30 4.27
CA PHE A 35 6.80 -6.37 5.13
C PHE A 35 5.89 -5.26 5.68
N ALA A 36 6.31 -4.66 6.79
CA ALA A 36 5.68 -3.47 7.33
C ALA A 36 6.37 -2.21 6.76
N THR A 37 5.58 -1.18 6.48
CA THR A 37 6.09 0.12 6.00
C THR A 37 5.17 1.27 6.42
N HIS A 38 5.50 2.48 6.01
CA HIS A 38 4.71 3.68 6.22
C HIS A 38 4.27 4.27 4.88
N LEU A 39 3.07 4.84 4.88
CA LEU A 39 2.61 5.71 3.81
C LEU A 39 3.41 7.03 3.85
N ILE A 40 4.00 7.41 2.72
CA ILE A 40 4.59 8.75 2.57
C ILE A 40 3.54 9.74 2.09
N GLY A 41 2.71 9.34 1.12
CA GLY A 41 1.64 10.17 0.59
C GLY A 41 1.13 9.64 -0.74
N PHE A 42 0.47 10.50 -1.50
CA PHE A 42 -0.07 10.15 -2.82
C PHE A 42 -0.26 11.41 -3.67
N LYS A 43 -0.27 11.22 -4.99
CA LYS A 43 -0.74 12.21 -5.96
C LYS A 43 -2.05 11.69 -6.55
N HIS A 44 -3.13 12.43 -6.36
CA HIS A 44 -4.47 12.07 -6.85
C HIS A 44 -4.43 11.66 -8.32
N GLY A 45 -5.04 10.50 -8.62
CA GLY A 45 -5.11 9.94 -9.97
C GLY A 45 -3.77 9.45 -10.56
N ALA A 46 -2.64 9.63 -9.87
CA ALA A 46 -1.31 9.27 -10.40
C ALA A 46 -0.68 8.09 -9.66
N PHE A 47 -0.41 8.22 -8.35
CA PHE A 47 0.29 7.19 -7.58
C PHE A 47 0.11 7.33 -6.07
N ILE A 48 0.36 6.22 -5.35
CA ILE A 48 0.57 6.18 -3.90
C ILE A 48 2.05 5.89 -3.63
N ILE A 49 2.66 6.57 -2.65
CA ILE A 49 4.08 6.41 -2.30
C ILE A 49 4.21 5.75 -0.93
N LEU A 50 4.95 4.65 -0.89
CA LEU A 50 5.35 3.95 0.33
C LEU A 50 6.84 4.13 0.60
N ASP A 51 7.21 4.17 1.88
CA ASP A 51 8.60 3.97 2.27
C ASP A 51 9.03 2.52 2.00
N VAL A 52 10.33 2.29 1.85
CA VAL A 52 10.89 0.94 1.71
C VAL A 52 12.07 0.79 2.67
N PRO A 53 11.92 0.05 3.78
CA PRO A 53 13.01 -0.18 4.72
C PRO A 53 14.24 -0.78 4.02
N MET A 54 15.44 -0.38 4.42
CA MET A 54 16.69 -0.87 3.80
C MET A 54 16.77 -2.41 3.76
N LYS A 55 16.33 -3.09 4.83
CA LYS A 55 16.30 -4.55 4.89
C LYS A 55 15.41 -5.15 3.79
N VAL A 56 14.25 -4.54 3.54
CA VAL A 56 13.32 -4.96 2.49
C VAL A 56 13.96 -4.75 1.12
N ARG A 57 14.58 -3.59 0.90
CA ARG A 57 15.30 -3.32 -0.34
C ARG A 57 16.35 -4.39 -0.64
N SER A 58 17.17 -4.76 0.35
CA SER A 58 18.19 -5.80 0.16
C SER A 58 17.57 -7.13 -0.25
N SER A 59 16.42 -7.49 0.31
CA SER A 59 15.68 -8.71 -0.06
C SER A 59 15.05 -8.66 -1.46
N LEU A 60 14.75 -7.47 -1.97
CA LEU A 60 14.14 -7.26 -3.29
C LEU A 60 15.15 -7.04 -4.42
N VAL A 61 16.45 -6.89 -4.12
CA VAL A 61 17.46 -6.44 -5.09
C VAL A 61 17.62 -7.37 -6.30
N MET A 62 17.37 -8.67 -6.12
CA MET A 62 17.46 -9.67 -7.18
C MET A 62 16.12 -9.93 -7.90
N ARG A 63 15.06 -9.18 -7.57
CA ARG A 63 13.71 -9.39 -8.10
C ARG A 63 13.25 -8.19 -8.92
N THR A 64 12.71 -8.45 -10.11
CA THR A 64 11.96 -7.42 -10.85
C THR A 64 10.62 -7.21 -10.16
N ILE A 65 10.37 -5.99 -9.68
CA ILE A 65 9.14 -5.66 -8.94
C ILE A 65 8.15 -4.80 -9.75
N ASP A 66 8.54 -4.31 -10.92
CA ASP A 66 7.67 -3.49 -11.75
C ASP A 66 6.49 -4.33 -12.28
N ASN A 67 5.28 -3.76 -12.18
CA ASN A 67 4.01 -4.42 -12.50
C ASN A 67 3.65 -5.63 -11.64
N VAL A 68 4.40 -5.91 -10.59
CA VAL A 68 4.07 -6.99 -9.65
C VAL A 68 2.88 -6.57 -8.80
N SER A 69 2.00 -7.54 -8.55
CA SER A 69 0.82 -7.38 -7.70
C SER A 69 1.22 -7.14 -6.25
N ILE A 70 0.52 -6.23 -5.59
CA ILE A 70 0.75 -5.88 -4.18
C ILE A 70 -0.59 -5.68 -3.47
N VAL A 71 -0.69 -6.28 -2.28
CA VAL A 71 -1.81 -6.09 -1.36
C VAL A 71 -1.34 -5.20 -0.22
N VAL A 72 -2.06 -4.09 0.00
CA VAL A 72 -1.77 -3.12 1.06
C VAL A 72 -2.86 -3.18 2.10
N ARG A 73 -2.48 -3.26 3.38
CA ARG A 73 -3.40 -3.25 4.53
C ARG A 73 -2.94 -2.22 5.55
N GLY A 74 -3.86 -1.50 6.17
CA GLY A 74 -3.56 -0.49 7.18
C GLY A 74 -4.71 -0.29 8.15
N ILE A 75 -4.45 0.40 9.25
CA ILE A 75 -5.48 0.84 10.20
C ILE A 75 -5.38 2.36 10.28
N SER A 76 -6.32 3.08 9.66
CA SER A 76 -6.32 4.53 9.64
C SER A 76 -6.44 5.11 11.06
N ASN A 77 -5.80 6.26 11.29
CA ASN A 77 -5.85 6.97 12.57
C ASN A 77 -7.14 7.80 12.75
N SER A 78 -8.22 7.49 12.02
CA SER A 78 -9.50 8.22 12.21
C SER A 78 -10.07 7.93 13.62
N LYS A 79 -11.01 8.77 14.09
CA LYS A 79 -11.66 8.62 15.41
C LYS A 79 -12.25 7.22 15.66
N LEU A 80 -12.66 6.51 14.61
CA LEU A 80 -13.24 5.17 14.68
C LEU A 80 -12.23 4.06 14.34
N GLY A 81 -11.06 4.43 13.81
CA GLY A 81 -10.04 3.57 13.23
C GLY A 81 -10.59 2.69 12.10
N HIS A 82 -10.26 2.93 10.84
CA HIS A 82 -10.72 2.05 9.76
C HIS A 82 -9.62 1.08 9.35
N ILE A 83 -9.94 -0.21 9.34
CA ILE A 83 -9.15 -1.17 8.58
C ILE A 83 -9.33 -0.81 7.11
N ILE A 84 -8.23 -0.58 6.41
CA ILE A 84 -8.20 -0.39 4.96
C ILE A 84 -7.43 -1.55 4.34
N ALA A 85 -7.93 -2.05 3.21
CA ALA A 85 -7.24 -3.05 2.42
C ALA A 85 -7.50 -2.82 0.93
N PHE A 86 -6.46 -2.83 0.10
CA PHE A 86 -6.59 -2.75 -1.34
C PHE A 86 -5.52 -3.55 -2.05
N LYS A 87 -5.83 -3.98 -3.27
CA LYS A 87 -4.91 -4.66 -4.17
C LYS A 87 -4.62 -3.75 -5.34
N THR A 88 -3.34 -3.62 -5.68
CA THR A 88 -2.87 -2.82 -6.82
C THR A 88 -1.58 -3.41 -7.38
N THR A 89 -0.87 -2.66 -8.22
CA THR A 89 0.42 -3.04 -8.80
C THR A 89 1.46 -1.97 -8.51
N ILE A 90 2.72 -2.41 -8.45
CA ILE A 90 3.88 -1.54 -8.34
C ILE A 90 4.13 -0.86 -9.68
N LEU A 91 4.22 0.47 -9.68
CA LEU A 91 4.63 1.27 -10.84
C LEU A 91 6.14 1.20 -11.02
N THR A 92 6.87 1.52 -9.94
CA THR A 92 8.33 1.53 -9.90
C THR A 92 8.81 1.68 -8.46
N SER A 93 10.13 1.58 -8.25
CA SER A 93 10.77 2.00 -7.01
C SER A 93 11.96 2.91 -7.32
N THR A 94 12.22 3.88 -6.43
CA THR A 94 13.43 4.69 -6.49
C THR A 94 14.24 4.49 -5.22
N THR A 95 15.53 4.76 -5.34
CA THR A 95 16.51 4.64 -4.27
C THR A 95 17.17 5.97 -3.92
N LYS A 96 16.84 7.02 -4.68
CA LYS A 96 17.34 8.38 -4.50
C LYS A 96 16.16 9.35 -4.66
N PRO A 97 15.99 10.34 -3.78
CA PRO A 97 16.82 10.61 -2.60
C PRO A 97 16.57 9.64 -1.42
N ALA A 98 15.51 8.82 -1.49
CA ALA A 98 15.16 7.83 -0.47
C ALA A 98 14.66 6.54 -1.13
N ASN A 99 14.56 5.46 -0.35
CA ASN A 99 14.00 4.19 -0.80
C ASN A 99 12.48 4.27 -0.81
N LEU A 100 11.88 4.49 -1.97
CA LEU A 100 10.44 4.68 -2.13
C LEU A 100 9.87 3.72 -3.15
N MET A 101 8.63 3.27 -2.91
CA MET A 101 7.87 2.44 -3.82
C MET A 101 6.62 3.18 -4.27
N PHE A 102 6.41 3.25 -5.58
CA PHE A 102 5.27 3.91 -6.20
C PHE A 102 4.26 2.85 -6.63
N LEU A 103 3.01 3.04 -6.24
CA LEU A 103 1.91 2.13 -6.52
C LEU A 103 0.89 2.78 -7.44
N ARG A 104 0.27 1.99 -8.31
CA ARG A 104 -0.90 2.44 -9.07
C ARG A 104 -2.06 2.74 -8.11
N PRO A 105 -2.89 3.75 -8.39
CA PRO A 105 -4.14 3.95 -7.67
C PRO A 105 -5.01 2.68 -7.79
N PRO A 106 -5.52 2.11 -6.67
CA PRO A 106 -6.35 0.92 -6.72
C PRO A 106 -7.72 1.22 -7.31
N GLN A 107 -8.28 0.27 -8.08
CA GLN A 107 -9.64 0.42 -8.63
C GLN A 107 -10.73 0.21 -7.57
N ARG A 108 -10.42 -0.57 -6.53
CA ARG A 108 -11.34 -0.89 -5.43
C ARG A 108 -10.55 -1.02 -4.14
N PHE A 109 -11.20 -0.68 -3.03
CA PHE A 109 -10.67 -0.93 -1.70
C PHE A 109 -11.78 -1.45 -0.78
N ALA A 110 -11.37 -2.19 0.24
CA ALA A 110 -12.24 -2.57 1.34
C ALA A 110 -11.92 -1.68 2.53
N SER A 111 -12.95 -1.20 3.22
CA SER A 111 -12.78 -0.59 4.53
C SER A 111 -13.83 -1.05 5.54
N LYS A 112 -13.41 -1.14 6.80
CA LYS A 112 -14.27 -1.51 7.92
C LYS A 112 -13.89 -0.71 9.17
N PRO A 113 -14.84 -0.07 9.88
CA PRO A 113 -14.57 0.50 11.20
C PRO A 113 -14.09 -0.58 12.18
N THR A 114 -13.06 -0.29 12.98
CA THR A 114 -12.52 -1.19 13.99
C THR A 114 -13.36 -1.18 15.26
N ARG A 115 -13.96 -0.03 15.59
CA ARG A 115 -14.90 0.14 16.69
C ARG A 115 -16.26 0.50 16.08
N ALA A 116 -17.24 -0.39 16.25
CA ALA A 116 -18.63 -0.18 15.90
C ALA A 116 -19.47 -0.34 17.17
#